data_AF-A0A1H0EP34-F1
#
_entry.id   AF-A0A1H0EP34-F1
#
_cell.length_a   1.000
_cell.length_b   1.000
_cell.length_c   1.000
_cell.angle_alpha   90.00
_cell.angle_beta   90.00
_cell.angle_gamma   90.00
#
_symmetry.space_group_name_H-M   'P 1'
#
loop_
_entity.id
_entity.type
_entity.pdbx_description
1 polymer ?
#
loop_
_entity_poly.entity_id
_entity_poly.type
_entity_poly.pdbx_seq_one_letter_code
_entity_poly.pdbx_strand_id
1 'polypeptide(L)'
;MKTTALMHTSPRQRRITWGSGLAVGIGMIGIGPLFASVWPGFDHSPWDVNTMLLGLGVGLCTIAYIFGRIAVAAVTEGRRNAVSPPTRRAYFVAGGGFALAALCLAIAIAS
;
A
#
# COMPACT_ATOMS: atom_id res chain seq x y z
N MET A 1 -13.52 11.62 -8.57
CA MET A 1 -13.06 10.41 -7.85
C MET A 1 -13.78 9.19 -8.41
N LYS A 2 -13.14 8.38 -9.25
CA LYS A 2 -13.77 7.27 -10.00
C LYS A 2 -12.90 6.00 -10.11
N THR A 3 -11.94 5.81 -9.21
CA THR A 3 -10.92 4.75 -9.32
C THR A 3 -11.23 3.46 -8.55
N THR A 4 -12.12 3.46 -7.55
CA THR A 4 -12.43 2.27 -6.72
C THR A 4 -13.62 1.42 -7.21
N ALA A 5 -14.50 1.97 -8.06
CA ALA A 5 -15.69 1.25 -8.52
C ALA A 5 -15.37 0.11 -9.50
N LEU A 6 -14.32 0.25 -10.32
CA LEU A 6 -13.98 -0.70 -11.40
C LEU A 6 -13.53 -2.08 -10.90
N MET A 7 -12.96 -2.18 -9.71
CA MET A 7 -12.54 -3.49 -9.17
C MET A 7 -13.69 -4.23 -8.49
N HIS A 8 -14.63 -3.53 -7.86
CA HIS A 8 -15.79 -4.17 -7.24
C HIS A 8 -16.77 -4.75 -8.26
N THR A 9 -16.85 -4.16 -9.47
CA THR A 9 -17.67 -4.66 -10.58
C THR A 9 -16.95 -5.67 -11.47
N SER A 10 -15.66 -5.92 -11.22
CA SER A 10 -14.87 -6.83 -12.05
C SER A 10 -15.15 -8.31 -11.74
N PRO A 11 -15.03 -9.22 -12.73
CA PRO A 11 -15.25 -10.64 -12.52
C PRO A 11 -14.41 -11.19 -11.36
N ARG A 12 -14.96 -12.12 -10.58
CA ARG A 12 -14.31 -12.74 -9.41
C ARG A 12 -12.88 -13.20 -9.72
N GLN A 13 -12.68 -13.90 -10.83
CA GLN A 13 -11.35 -14.39 -11.25
C GLN A 13 -10.35 -13.26 -11.49
N ARG A 14 -10.80 -12.14 -12.06
CA ARG A 14 -9.94 -10.96 -12.29
C ARG A 14 -9.51 -10.32 -10.97
N ARG A 15 -10.41 -10.22 -9.98
CA ARG A 15 -10.07 -9.73 -8.62
C ARG A 15 -9.03 -10.61 -7.93
N ILE A 16 -9.13 -11.93 -8.11
CA ILE A 16 -8.19 -12.88 -7.52
C ILE A 16 -6.83 -12.76 -8.19
N THR A 17 -6.75 -12.85 -9.52
CA THR A 17 -5.47 -12.83 -10.25
C THR A 17 -4.77 -11.49 -10.11
N TRP A 18 -5.46 -10.38 -10.40
CA TRP A 18 -4.85 -9.05 -10.32
C TRP A 18 -4.66 -8.58 -8.89
N GLY A 19 -5.62 -8.84 -7.99
CA GLY A 19 -5.48 -8.48 -6.59
C GLY A 19 -4.30 -9.18 -5.94
N SER A 20 -4.11 -10.48 -6.19
CA SER A 20 -2.96 -11.24 -5.67
C SER A 20 -1.64 -10.75 -6.28
N GLY A 21 -1.59 -10.60 -7.61
CA GLY A 21 -0.39 -10.14 -8.30
C GLY A 21 0.04 -8.73 -7.88
N LEU A 22 -0.90 -7.79 -7.78
CA LEU A 22 -0.64 -6.42 -7.32
C LEU A 22 -0.28 -6.38 -5.84
N ALA A 23 -0.90 -7.21 -5.00
CA ALA A 23 -0.55 -7.29 -3.58
C ALA A 23 0.91 -7.72 -3.38
N VAL A 24 1.34 -8.80 -4.05
CA VAL A 24 2.71 -9.29 -3.94
C VAL A 24 3.69 -8.30 -4.57
N GLY A 25 3.43 -7.85 -5.80
CA GLY A 25 4.34 -6.95 -6.52
C GLY A 25 4.55 -5.62 -5.79
N ILE A 26 3.46 -4.93 -5.43
CA ILE A 26 3.56 -3.64 -4.72
C ILE A 26 4.13 -3.86 -3.31
N GLY A 27 3.78 -4.96 -2.65
CA GLY A 27 4.30 -5.30 -1.33
C GLY A 27 5.81 -5.47 -1.33
N MET A 28 6.36 -6.19 -2.31
CA MET A 28 7.81 -6.35 -2.46
C MET A 28 8.53 -5.02 -2.68
N ILE A 29 7.95 -4.12 -3.47
CA ILE A 29 8.50 -2.78 -3.68
C ILE A 29 8.44 -1.96 -2.39
N GLY A 30 7.34 -2.04 -1.64
CA GLY A 30 7.15 -1.27 -0.41
C GLY A 30 7.99 -1.73 0.78
N ILE A 31 8.28 -3.03 0.88
CA ILE A 31 9.06 -3.60 1.99
C ILE A 31 10.48 -3.03 2.02
N GLY A 32 11.13 -2.84 0.88
CA GLY A 32 12.50 -2.32 0.81
C GLY A 32 12.66 -0.95 1.47
N PRO A 33 11.96 0.09 1.00
CA PRO A 33 11.98 1.42 1.61
C PRO A 33 11.52 1.42 3.07
N LEU A 34 10.48 0.63 3.40
CA LEU A 34 10.00 0.53 4.78
C LEU A 34 11.10 -0.01 5.70
N PHE A 35 11.74 -1.11 5.31
CA PHE A 35 12.82 -1.73 6.06
C PHE A 35 14.03 -0.80 6.19
N ALA A 36 14.46 -0.19 5.08
CA ALA A 36 15.55 0.78 5.09
C ALA A 36 15.28 1.94 6.07
N SER A 37 14.03 2.37 6.18
CA SER A 37 13.65 3.52 7.03
C SER A 37 13.60 3.27 8.54
N VAL A 38 13.51 2.00 8.96
CA VAL A 38 13.33 1.62 10.38
C VAL A 38 14.42 0.70 10.92
N TRP A 39 15.23 0.12 10.04
CA TRP A 39 16.24 -0.85 10.45
C TRP A 39 17.41 -0.15 11.16
N PRO A 40 17.75 -0.57 12.39
CA PRO A 40 18.71 0.15 13.24
C PRO A 40 20.15 0.13 12.70
N GLY A 41 20.44 -0.72 11.72
CA GLY A 41 21.74 -0.77 11.04
C GLY A 41 21.92 0.24 9.91
N PHE A 42 20.91 1.04 9.56
CA PHE A 42 21.03 2.10 8.55
C PHE A 42 21.24 3.46 9.21
N ASP A 43 22.02 4.31 8.54
CA ASP A 43 22.05 5.73 8.87
C ASP A 43 20.73 6.36 8.42
N HIS A 44 20.05 7.01 9.36
CA HIS A 44 18.76 7.66 9.15
C HIS A 44 18.89 9.16 8.87
N SER A 45 20.12 9.65 8.72
CA SER A 45 20.38 11.01 8.27
C SER A 45 20.54 11.07 6.74
N PRO A 46 20.02 12.10 6.06
CA PRO A 46 19.19 13.19 6.58
C PRO A 46 17.75 12.73 6.90
N TRP A 47 17.15 13.35 7.91
CA TRP A 47 15.81 12.99 8.40
C TRP A 47 14.72 13.06 7.32
N ASP A 48 14.80 14.04 6.40
CA ASP A 48 13.82 14.21 5.32
C ASP A 48 13.81 13.00 4.38
N VAL A 49 14.99 12.49 4.02
CA VAL A 49 15.12 11.33 3.13
C VAL A 49 14.63 10.06 3.83
N ASN A 50 14.98 9.85 5.10
CA ASN A 50 14.51 8.70 5.87
C ASN A 50 12.98 8.70 6.03
N THR A 51 12.39 9.87 6.32
CA THR A 51 10.95 10.03 6.48
C THR A 51 10.21 9.88 5.14
N MET A 52 10.83 10.32 4.04
CA MET A 52 10.34 10.04 2.68
C MET A 52 10.25 8.53 2.42
N LEU A 53 11.32 7.78 2.71
CA LEU A 53 11.37 6.33 2.55
C LEU A 53 10.33 5.62 3.42
N LEU A 54 10.15 6.07 4.67
CA LEU A 54 9.12 5.58 5.58
C LEU A 54 7.72 5.79 5.00
N GLY A 55 7.40 7.02 4.58
CA GLY A 55 6.10 7.36 3.99
C GLY A 55 5.80 6.54 2.73
N LEU A 56 6.81 6.39 1.85
CA LEU A 56 6.72 5.60 0.63
C LEU A 56 6.48 4.12 0.95
N GLY A 57 7.27 3.56 1.87
CA GLY A 57 7.15 2.17 2.30
C GLY A 57 5.80 1.86 2.93
N VAL A 58 5.33 2.70 3.86
CA VAL A 58 3.99 2.59 4.47
C VAL A 58 2.90 2.70 3.41
N GLY A 59 3.01 3.65 2.49
CA GLY A 59 2.04 3.85 1.40
C GLY A 59 1.91 2.62 0.51
N LEU A 60 3.03 2.09 0.02
CA LEU A 60 3.07 0.92 -0.86
C LEU A 60 2.61 -0.35 -0.14
N CYS A 61 3.07 -0.61 1.08
CA CYS A 61 2.61 -1.75 1.88
C CYS A 61 1.10 -1.68 2.18
N THR A 62 0.56 -0.47 2.39
CA THR A 62 -0.89 -0.30 2.60
C THR A 62 -1.68 -0.54 1.31
N ILE A 63 -1.17 -0.10 0.16
CA ILE A 63 -1.78 -0.43 -1.15
C ILE A 63 -1.76 -1.94 -1.39
N ALA A 64 -0.62 -2.60 -1.11
CA ALA A 64 -0.49 -4.05 -1.20
C ALA A 64 -1.53 -4.77 -0.34
N TYR A 65 -1.72 -4.31 0.91
CA TYR A 65 -2.76 -4.79 1.81
C TYR A 65 -4.17 -4.64 1.22
N ILE A 66 -4.49 -3.49 0.61
CA ILE A 66 -5.79 -3.23 -0.02
C ILE A 66 -6.06 -4.26 -1.12
N PHE A 67 -5.12 -4.45 -2.05
CA PHE A 67 -5.26 -5.43 -3.14
C PHE A 67 -5.35 -6.87 -2.61
N GLY A 68 -4.56 -7.21 -1.59
CA GLY A 68 -4.60 -8.52 -0.95
C GLY A 68 -5.95 -8.79 -0.31
N ARG A 69 -6.53 -7.83 0.41
CA ARG A 69 -7.88 -7.93 0.98
C ARG A 69 -8.95 -8.09 -0.09
N ILE A 70 -8.83 -7.39 -1.21
CA ILE A 70 -9.77 -7.54 -2.35
C ILE A 70 -9.68 -8.96 -2.92
N ALA A 71 -8.48 -9.50 -3.10
CA ALA A 71 -8.28 -10.86 -3.59
C ALA A 71 -8.85 -11.89 -2.61
N VAL A 72 -8.55 -11.76 -1.31
CA VAL A 72 -9.04 -12.69 -0.27
C VAL A 72 -10.56 -12.62 -0.13
N ALA A 73 -11.15 -11.42 -0.19
CA ALA A 73 -12.60 -11.26 -0.21
C ALA A 73 -13.24 -11.98 -1.42
N ALA A 74 -12.63 -11.89 -2.60
CA ALA A 74 -13.10 -12.61 -3.80
C ALA A 74 -12.90 -14.13 -3.71
N VAL A 75 -11.81 -14.61 -3.09
CA VAL A 75 -11.58 -16.05 -2.86
C VAL A 75 -12.64 -16.63 -1.91
N THR A 76 -12.98 -15.87 -0.86
CA THR A 76 -13.88 -16.30 0.22
C THR A 76 -15.36 -15.95 -0.01
N GLU A 77 -15.68 -15.32 -1.13
CA GLU A 77 -17.03 -15.00 -1.57
C GLU A 77 -17.93 -16.27 -1.58
N GLY A 78 -19.09 -16.19 -0.91
CA GLY A 78 -20.03 -17.31 -0.78
C GLY A 78 -19.69 -18.35 0.31
N ARG A 79 -18.63 -18.16 1.09
CA ARG A 79 -18.30 -19.02 2.24
C ARG A 79 -18.85 -18.44 3.54
N ARG A 80 -19.07 -19.30 4.54
CA ARG A 80 -19.51 -18.91 5.90
C ARG A 80 -18.55 -17.91 6.57
N ASN A 81 -17.26 -17.97 6.24
CA ASN A 81 -16.21 -17.09 6.77
C ASN A 81 -15.73 -16.07 5.72
N ALA A 82 -16.65 -15.47 4.95
CA ALA A 82 -16.29 -14.48 3.94
C ALA A 82 -15.57 -13.27 4.56
N VAL A 83 -14.42 -12.92 3.98
CA VAL A 83 -13.62 -11.79 4.43
C VAL A 83 -14.17 -10.50 3.84
N SER A 84 -14.35 -9.48 4.68
CA SER A 84 -14.84 -8.18 4.23
C SER A 84 -13.80 -7.44 3.37
N PRO A 85 -14.24 -6.69 2.35
CA PRO A 85 -13.36 -5.83 1.57
C PRO A 85 -12.67 -4.76 2.46
N PRO A 86 -11.59 -4.13 1.96
CA PRO A 86 -10.84 -3.15 2.75
C PRO A 86 -11.72 -1.94 3.13
N THR A 87 -11.52 -1.45 4.35
CA THR A 87 -12.25 -0.27 4.86
C THR A 87 -11.67 1.03 4.31
N ARG A 88 -12.45 2.11 4.38
CA ARG A 88 -12.02 3.45 3.93
C ARG A 88 -10.74 3.94 4.64
N ARG A 89 -10.50 3.48 5.87
CA ARG A 89 -9.29 3.82 6.66
C ARG A 89 -8.01 3.40 5.94
N ALA A 90 -7.97 2.24 5.30
CA ALA A 90 -6.78 1.78 4.59
C ALA A 90 -6.39 2.73 3.45
N TYR A 91 -7.38 3.28 2.74
CA TYR A 91 -7.12 4.26 1.68
C TYR A 91 -6.58 5.59 2.22
N PHE A 92 -7.05 6.03 3.39
CA PHE A 92 -6.50 7.22 4.04
C PHE A 92 -5.07 7.02 4.53
N VAL A 93 -4.75 5.84 5.07
CA VAL A 93 -3.38 5.51 5.49
C VAL A 93 -2.44 5.47 4.27
N ALA A 94 -2.86 4.84 3.18
CA ALA A 94 -2.09 4.84 1.94
C ALA A 94 -1.85 6.27 1.43
N GLY A 95 -2.92 7.08 1.33
CA GLY A 95 -2.82 8.47 0.90
C GLY A 95 -1.93 9.33 1.81
N GLY A 96 -2.06 9.16 3.13
CA GLY A 96 -1.23 9.86 4.12
C GLY A 96 0.24 9.51 4.00
N GLY A 97 0.58 8.23 3.81
CA GLY A 97 1.95 7.78 3.57
C GLY A 97 2.57 8.43 2.31
N PHE A 98 1.85 8.45 1.19
CA PHE A 98 2.35 9.11 -0.03
C PHE A 98 2.42 10.63 0.09
N ALA A 99 1.46 11.26 0.77
CA ALA A 99 1.49 12.70 1.00
C ALA A 99 2.70 13.11 1.85
N LEU A 100 2.99 12.34 2.91
CA LEU A 100 4.18 12.53 3.74
C LEU A 100 5.45 12.33 2.90
N ALA A 101 5.51 11.26 2.11
CA ALA A 101 6.65 10.99 1.25
C ALA A 101 6.90 12.13 0.24
N ALA A 102 5.86 12.62 -0.41
CA ALA A 102 5.96 13.72 -1.37
C ALA A 102 6.39 15.03 -0.70
N LEU A 103 5.88 15.31 0.51
CA LEU A 103 6.27 16.50 1.28
C LEU A 103 7.75 16.44 1.66
N CYS A 104 8.21 15.32 2.23
CA CYS A 104 9.61 15.14 2.60
C CYS A 104 10.54 15.15 1.39
N LEU A 105 10.11 14.61 0.24
CA LEU A 105 10.85 14.71 -1.02
C LEU A 105 10.99 16.18 -1.45
N ALA A 106 9.92 16.97 -1.38
CA ALA A 106 9.96 18.38 -1.73
C ALA A 106 10.91 19.18 -0.81
N ILE A 107 10.90 18.89 0.50
CA ILE A 107 11.83 19.49 1.47
C ILE A 107 13.27 19.11 1.13
N ALA A 108 13.54 17.82 0.90
CA ALA A 108 14.89 17.33 0.58
C ALA A 108 15.45 17.90 -0.73
N ILE A 109 14.59 18.24 -1.70
CA ILE A 109 15.01 18.91 -2.96
C ILE A 109 15.32 20.40 -2.72
N ALA A 110 14.66 21.03 -1.73
CA ALA A 110 14.78 22.45 -1.46
C ALA A 110 15.90 22.82 -0.47
N SER A 111 16.46 21.83 0.23
CA SER A 111 17.57 21.95 1.19
C SER A 111 18.93 21.72 0.55
#